data_AF-A0AB39L616-F1
#
_entry.id   AF-A0AB39L616-F1
#
_cell.length_a   1.000
_cell.length_b   1.000
_cell.length_c   1.000
_cell.angle_alpha   90.00
_cell.angle_beta   90.00
_cell.angle_gamma   90.00
#
_symmetry.space_group_name_H-M   'P 1'
#
loop_
_entity.id
_entity.type
_entity.pdbx_description
1 polymer ?
#
loop_
_entity_poly.entity_id
_entity_poly.type
_entity_poly.pdbx_seq_one_letter_code
_entity_poly.pdbx_strand_id
1 'polypeptide(L)'
;MSSWREQLAFAPLETAERGEEIGRRIRQAIELGVLEDETQLPSENDLAAMMGVSTQTLRSALAELRHLGLVETRRGRGGGSFVKANTGQLARARRDALGAYSLDALRDIREYRAVLAGSAAAAAAARPQQISVARLASLGAMVGTAHEPADMARADSKFHLELAAASRSVRLTRQEMALQAEVGPLIWTSTAGEGLTAAREHAEIVGAIGSGDTLLARTRAEGHVRREMNALIDLRMSMDTAPQDAALRGGLGEEGAITSIGALAAEIEKTAVASIHVVEEAVHAALDAAPGGGLDELEGVYQIAHDTLVETHPILYGTGFLADSRFFGESGFVWAYVPPGRSTPQRLEMDLEYYDYATAPWWPREGATEPVQASYAYVDANGSNAYIVTFSKCVMREGRMIGAAVADVLVSQLQAGFAPFLESLPWGSCIVDQMDVVIAANSGSLVGDIFSSTAEVARTIALPPVPWRLHLAQAPRPTATPSRSPQAMQTSEGSARGRAD
;
A
#
# COMPACT_ATOMS: atom_id res chain seq x y z
N MET A 1 -18.57 -31.01 -22.19
CA MET A 1 -17.19 -31.34 -21.81
C MET A 1 -16.61 -30.09 -21.18
N SER A 2 -16.36 -30.11 -19.87
CA SER A 2 -15.93 -28.90 -19.16
C SER A 2 -14.58 -28.41 -19.68
N SER A 3 -14.48 -27.11 -19.91
CA SER A 3 -13.23 -26.46 -20.27
C SER A 3 -12.22 -26.59 -19.11
N TRP A 4 -10.92 -26.63 -19.41
CA TRP A 4 -9.88 -26.61 -18.36
C TRP A 4 -10.00 -25.38 -17.45
N ARG A 5 -10.61 -24.29 -17.94
CA ARG A 5 -10.93 -23.06 -17.18
C ARG A 5 -12.01 -23.28 -16.13
N GLU A 6 -13.05 -24.05 -16.47
CA GLU A 6 -14.13 -24.43 -15.55
C GLU A 6 -13.61 -25.42 -14.49
N GLN A 7 -12.70 -26.32 -14.86
CA GLN A 7 -12.05 -27.24 -13.92
C GLN A 7 -11.18 -26.51 -12.88
N LEU A 8 -10.55 -25.39 -13.24
CA LEU A 8 -9.76 -24.59 -12.32
C LEU A 8 -10.64 -23.75 -11.37
N ALA A 9 -11.73 -23.17 -11.90
CA ALA A 9 -12.67 -22.36 -11.14
C ALA A 9 -13.43 -23.17 -10.08
N PHE A 10 -13.76 -24.42 -10.39
CA PHE A 10 -14.63 -25.27 -9.55
C PHE A 10 -13.90 -26.40 -8.82
N ALA A 11 -12.56 -26.41 -8.76
CA ALA A 11 -11.82 -27.49 -8.11
C ALA A 11 -12.14 -27.58 -6.60
N PRO A 12 -12.17 -28.80 -6.01
CA PRO A 12 -12.55 -29.02 -4.61
C PRO A 12 -11.73 -28.18 -3.62
N LEU A 13 -12.39 -27.64 -2.59
CA LEU A 13 -11.76 -26.87 -1.51
C LEU A 13 -11.33 -27.81 -0.36
N GLU A 14 -10.07 -27.70 0.11
CA GLU A 14 -9.51 -28.70 1.04
C GLU A 14 -10.07 -28.68 2.47
N THR A 15 -10.49 -27.56 3.09
CA THR A 15 -11.41 -27.59 4.26
C THR A 15 -11.92 -26.22 4.77
N ALA A 16 -13.15 -26.26 5.32
CA ALA A 16 -13.73 -25.57 6.49
C ALA A 16 -13.88 -24.03 6.64
N GLU A 17 -14.05 -23.24 5.58
CA GLU A 17 -14.84 -21.99 5.63
C GLU A 17 -15.75 -21.92 4.39
N ARG A 18 -16.70 -22.85 4.34
CA ARG A 18 -17.28 -23.35 3.08
C ARG A 18 -18.32 -22.43 2.41
N GLY A 19 -18.72 -21.30 2.99
CA GLY A 19 -19.77 -20.43 2.41
C GLY A 19 -19.21 -19.22 1.70
N GLU A 20 -18.50 -18.38 2.46
CA GLU A 20 -17.90 -17.13 2.00
C GLU A 20 -16.79 -17.38 0.97
N GLU A 21 -15.99 -18.42 1.17
CA GLU A 21 -14.94 -18.85 0.24
C GLU A 21 -15.47 -19.25 -1.15
N ILE A 22 -16.68 -19.84 -1.22
CA ILE A 22 -17.31 -20.18 -2.50
C ILE A 22 -17.71 -18.92 -3.26
N GLY A 23 -18.40 -18.01 -2.56
CA GLY A 23 -18.82 -16.73 -3.13
C GLY A 23 -17.61 -15.95 -3.62
N ARG A 24 -16.56 -15.88 -2.81
CA ARG A 24 -15.28 -15.28 -3.14
C ARG A 24 -14.62 -15.91 -4.36
N ARG A 25 -14.57 -17.24 -4.47
CA ARG A 25 -13.92 -17.94 -5.60
C ARG A 25 -14.68 -17.78 -6.92
N ILE A 26 -16.02 -17.87 -6.90
CA ILE A 26 -16.83 -17.62 -8.10
C ILE A 26 -16.74 -16.14 -8.49
N ARG A 27 -16.80 -15.22 -7.52
CA ARG A 27 -16.58 -13.78 -7.73
C ARG A 27 -15.23 -13.53 -8.39
N GLN A 28 -14.14 -14.06 -7.82
CA GLN A 28 -12.80 -13.93 -8.37
C GLN A 28 -12.70 -14.51 -9.78
N ALA A 29 -13.33 -15.66 -10.05
CA ALA A 29 -13.35 -16.24 -11.39
C ALA A 29 -14.11 -15.35 -12.40
N ILE A 30 -15.17 -14.65 -11.99
CA ILE A 30 -15.89 -13.66 -12.81
C ILE A 30 -15.02 -12.40 -12.99
N GLU A 31 -14.40 -11.88 -11.93
CA GLU A 31 -13.57 -10.66 -11.93
C GLU A 31 -12.30 -10.82 -12.75
N LEU A 32 -11.63 -11.97 -12.64
CA LEU A 32 -10.48 -12.37 -13.47
C LEU A 32 -10.92 -12.80 -14.88
N GLY A 33 -12.24 -12.92 -15.10
CA GLY A 33 -12.86 -13.34 -16.35
C GLY A 33 -12.44 -14.71 -16.84
N VAL A 34 -12.17 -15.61 -15.90
CA VAL A 34 -12.18 -17.06 -16.11
C VAL A 34 -13.62 -17.51 -16.45
N LEU A 35 -14.62 -16.86 -15.85
CA LEU A 35 -16.03 -16.94 -16.21
C LEU A 35 -16.45 -15.65 -16.94
N GLU A 36 -16.85 -15.76 -18.19
CA GLU A 36 -17.19 -14.62 -19.05
C GLU A 36 -18.64 -14.15 -18.80
N ASP A 37 -18.94 -12.89 -19.15
CA ASP A 37 -20.32 -12.38 -19.09
C ASP A 37 -21.26 -13.28 -19.89
N GLU A 38 -22.52 -13.39 -19.46
CA GLU A 38 -23.53 -14.27 -20.07
C GLU A 38 -23.22 -15.77 -20.02
N THR A 39 -22.10 -16.20 -19.40
CA THR A 39 -21.80 -17.62 -19.21
C THR A 39 -22.85 -18.26 -18.30
N GLN A 40 -23.46 -19.35 -18.77
CA GLN A 40 -24.35 -20.15 -17.95
C GLN A 40 -23.55 -20.99 -16.95
N LEU A 41 -23.78 -20.77 -15.66
CA LEU A 41 -23.22 -21.61 -14.62
C LEU A 41 -23.86 -23.01 -14.67
N PRO A 42 -23.14 -24.07 -14.28
CA PRO A 42 -23.73 -25.40 -14.08
C PRO A 42 -24.91 -25.34 -13.11
N SER A 43 -25.77 -26.36 -13.14
CA SER A 43 -26.91 -26.41 -12.21
C SER A 43 -26.42 -26.34 -10.76
N GLU A 44 -27.23 -25.79 -9.84
CA GLU A 44 -26.82 -25.66 -8.43
C GLU A 44 -26.42 -27.02 -7.83
N ASN A 45 -27.02 -28.12 -8.28
CA ASN A 45 -26.65 -29.46 -7.84
C ASN A 45 -25.28 -29.89 -8.37
N ASP A 46 -25.01 -29.66 -9.65
CA ASP A 46 -23.74 -30.04 -10.29
C ASP A 46 -22.59 -29.17 -9.80
N LEU A 47 -22.83 -27.87 -9.65
CA LEU A 47 -21.83 -26.92 -9.16
C LEU A 47 -21.47 -27.18 -7.70
N ALA A 48 -22.45 -27.57 -6.87
CA ALA A 48 -22.19 -27.98 -5.49
C ALA A 48 -21.36 -29.27 -5.43
N ALA A 49 -21.64 -30.23 -6.30
CA ALA A 49 -20.88 -31.47 -6.41
C ALA A 49 -19.44 -31.22 -6.89
N MET A 50 -19.23 -30.35 -7.87
CA MET A 50 -17.90 -29.99 -8.38
C MET A 50 -17.03 -29.35 -7.29
N MET A 51 -17.60 -28.44 -6.50
CA MET A 51 -16.87 -27.72 -5.45
C MET A 51 -16.81 -28.45 -4.11
N GLY A 52 -17.46 -29.62 -3.99
CA GLY A 52 -17.43 -30.45 -2.78
C GLY A 52 -18.21 -29.87 -1.59
N VAL A 53 -19.33 -29.17 -1.85
CA VAL A 53 -20.10 -28.44 -0.82
C VAL A 53 -21.59 -28.82 -0.82
N SER A 54 -22.33 -28.39 0.22
CA SER A 54 -23.79 -28.58 0.24
C SER A 54 -24.48 -27.62 -0.75
N THR A 55 -25.59 -28.07 -1.35
CA THR A 55 -26.41 -27.24 -2.25
C THR A 55 -26.98 -26.01 -1.54
N GLN A 56 -27.25 -26.09 -0.24
CA GLN A 56 -27.71 -24.96 0.57
C GLN A 56 -26.62 -23.89 0.72
N THR A 57 -25.38 -24.31 0.97
CA THR A 57 -24.22 -23.40 1.06
C THR A 57 -23.96 -22.69 -0.27
N LEU A 58 -24.03 -23.42 -1.38
CA LEU A 58 -23.91 -22.83 -2.71
C LEU A 58 -25.03 -21.82 -3.00
N ARG A 59 -26.27 -22.12 -2.62
CA ARG A 59 -27.40 -21.19 -2.80
C ARG A 59 -27.19 -19.87 -2.08
N SER A 60 -26.67 -19.90 -0.85
CA SER A 60 -26.34 -18.67 -0.11
C SER A 60 -25.26 -17.85 -0.81
N ALA A 61 -24.18 -18.49 -1.27
CA ALA A 61 -23.13 -17.83 -2.05
C ALA A 61 -23.66 -17.22 -3.36
N LEU A 62 -24.46 -17.99 -4.13
CA LEU A 62 -25.09 -17.48 -5.36
C LEU A 62 -26.11 -16.37 -5.08
N ALA A 63 -26.79 -16.36 -3.92
CA ALA A 63 -27.70 -15.29 -3.53
C ALA A 63 -26.95 -13.99 -3.26
N GLU A 64 -25.80 -14.05 -2.59
CA GLU A 64 -24.90 -12.90 -2.41
C GLU A 64 -24.40 -12.36 -3.76
N LEU A 65 -23.95 -13.25 -4.65
CA LEU A 65 -23.51 -12.86 -6.00
C LEU A 65 -24.65 -12.24 -6.84
N ARG A 66 -25.89 -12.71 -6.67
CA ARG A 66 -27.07 -12.07 -7.28
C ARG A 66 -27.35 -10.69 -6.68
N HIS A 67 -27.19 -10.53 -5.37
CA HIS A 67 -27.34 -9.23 -4.71
C HIS A 67 -26.32 -8.21 -5.23
N LEU A 68 -25.10 -8.66 -5.50
CA LEU A 68 -24.01 -7.87 -6.07
C LEU A 68 -24.13 -7.67 -7.59
N GLY A 69 -25.17 -8.24 -8.22
CA GLY A 69 -25.39 -8.16 -9.65
C GLY A 69 -24.34 -8.90 -10.49
N LEU A 70 -23.60 -9.84 -9.91
CA LEU A 70 -22.58 -10.66 -10.58
C LEU A 70 -23.16 -11.94 -11.21
N VAL A 71 -24.35 -12.33 -10.76
CA VAL A 71 -25.10 -13.47 -11.28
C VAL A 71 -26.56 -13.06 -11.43
N GLU A 72 -27.22 -13.47 -12.51
CA GLU A 72 -28.66 -13.35 -12.67
C GLU A 72 -29.33 -14.71 -12.85
N THR A 73 -30.60 -14.81 -12.43
CA THR A 73 -31.40 -16.01 -12.64
C THR A 73 -32.44 -15.77 -13.71
N ARG A 74 -32.34 -16.51 -14.82
CA ARG A 74 -33.35 -16.52 -15.89
C ARG A 74 -34.38 -17.63 -15.64
N ARG A 75 -35.66 -17.33 -15.75
CA ARG A 75 -36.76 -18.31 -15.60
C ARG A 75 -37.15 -18.90 -16.97
N GLY A 76 -37.52 -20.18 -17.01
CA GLY A 76 -38.09 -20.83 -18.21
C GLY A 76 -37.45 -22.17 -18.56
N ARG A 77 -37.89 -22.77 -19.68
CA ARG A 77 -37.40 -24.04 -20.24
C ARG A 77 -36.05 -23.80 -20.93
N GLY A 78 -35.00 -23.61 -20.13
CA GLY A 78 -33.70 -23.06 -20.53
C GLY A 78 -33.13 -22.04 -19.53
N GLY A 79 -33.84 -21.80 -18.43
CA GLY A 79 -33.40 -20.95 -17.32
C GLY A 79 -32.24 -21.55 -16.52
N GLY A 80 -31.62 -20.73 -15.68
CA GLY A 80 -30.42 -21.06 -14.92
C GLY A 80 -29.79 -19.82 -14.31
N SER A 81 -28.64 -19.98 -13.67
CA SER A 81 -27.81 -18.88 -13.19
C SER A 81 -26.80 -18.50 -14.26
N PHE A 82 -26.76 -17.23 -14.64
CA PHE A 82 -25.89 -16.67 -15.66
C PHE A 82 -25.00 -15.62 -15.02
N VAL A 83 -23.74 -15.53 -15.44
CA VAL A 83 -22.84 -14.46 -15.03
C VAL A 83 -23.36 -13.14 -15.59
N LYS A 84 -23.37 -12.10 -14.75
CA LYS A 84 -23.67 -10.71 -15.11
C LYS A 84 -22.46 -9.85 -14.78
N ALA A 85 -21.77 -9.34 -15.78
CA ALA A 85 -20.78 -8.30 -15.60
C ALA A 85 -21.48 -6.94 -15.46
N ASN A 86 -22.18 -6.70 -14.33
CA ASN A 86 -22.74 -5.37 -14.06
C ASN A 86 -21.61 -4.38 -13.75
N THR A 87 -21.15 -3.67 -14.77
CA THR A 87 -19.99 -2.76 -14.71
C THR A 87 -20.13 -1.67 -13.65
N GLY A 88 -21.35 -1.16 -13.40
CA GLY A 88 -21.59 -0.10 -12.41
C GLY A 88 -21.56 -0.56 -10.95
N GLN A 89 -22.19 -1.70 -10.63
CA GLN A 89 -22.15 -2.27 -9.27
C GLN A 89 -20.76 -2.83 -8.95
N LEU A 90 -20.10 -3.43 -9.93
CA LEU A 90 -18.73 -3.92 -9.80
C LEU A 90 -17.73 -2.77 -9.57
N ALA A 91 -17.86 -1.66 -10.29
CA ALA A 91 -17.02 -0.48 -10.07
C ALA A 91 -17.20 0.10 -8.65
N ARG A 92 -18.43 0.12 -8.13
CA ARG A 92 -18.70 0.54 -6.75
C ARG A 92 -18.11 -0.44 -5.73
N ALA A 93 -18.31 -1.75 -5.92
CA ALA A 93 -17.76 -2.77 -5.04
C ALA A 93 -16.22 -2.75 -5.01
N ARG A 94 -15.57 -2.51 -6.15
CA ARG A 94 -14.11 -2.33 -6.22
C ARG A 94 -13.66 -1.06 -5.50
N ARG A 95 -14.41 0.03 -5.63
CA ARG A 95 -14.14 1.26 -4.87
C ARG A 95 -14.29 1.02 -3.37
N ASP A 96 -15.38 0.40 -2.93
CA ASP A 96 -15.61 0.06 -1.52
C ASP A 96 -14.48 -0.86 -0.98
N ALA A 97 -14.07 -1.87 -1.77
CA ALA A 97 -12.95 -2.75 -1.44
C ALA A 97 -11.62 -2.00 -1.35
N LEU A 98 -11.33 -1.09 -2.29
CA LEU A 98 -10.15 -0.23 -2.24
C LEU A 98 -10.16 0.64 -0.98
N GLY A 99 -11.30 1.26 -0.65
CA GLY A 99 -11.48 2.06 0.56
C GLY A 99 -11.17 1.34 1.86
N ALA A 100 -11.34 0.01 1.88
CA ALA A 100 -11.02 -0.83 3.04
C ALA A 100 -9.52 -1.07 3.24
N TYR A 101 -8.67 -0.89 2.21
CA TYR A 101 -7.22 -0.97 2.37
C TYR A 101 -6.67 0.28 3.05
N SER A 102 -5.71 0.08 3.95
CA SER A 102 -4.83 1.15 4.39
C SER A 102 -3.80 1.48 3.30
N LEU A 103 -3.27 2.71 3.32
CA LEU A 103 -2.20 3.11 2.40
C LEU A 103 -0.95 2.24 2.58
N ASP A 104 -0.63 1.86 3.83
CA ASP A 104 0.52 1.00 4.13
C ASP A 104 0.37 -0.40 3.56
N ALA A 105 -0.83 -1.00 3.63
CA ALA A 105 -1.07 -2.30 3.00
C ALA A 105 -0.88 -2.25 1.48
N LEU A 106 -1.38 -1.20 0.82
CA LEU A 106 -1.18 -1.04 -0.63
C LEU A 106 0.29 -0.82 -1.00
N ARG A 107 1.07 -0.13 -0.17
CA ARG A 107 2.52 0.09 -0.35
C ARG A 107 3.31 -1.21 -0.17
N ASP A 108 2.97 -2.01 0.83
CA ASP A 108 3.58 -3.33 1.04
C ASP A 108 3.30 -4.26 -0.14
N ILE A 109 2.03 -4.34 -0.57
CA ILE A 109 1.64 -5.08 -1.77
C ILE A 109 2.38 -4.58 -3.02
N ARG A 110 2.57 -3.26 -3.17
CA ARG A 110 3.33 -2.68 -4.28
C ARG A 110 4.75 -3.25 -4.34
N GLU A 111 5.49 -3.19 -3.25
CA GLU A 111 6.88 -3.68 -3.26
C GLU A 111 6.96 -5.19 -3.42
N TYR A 112 6.05 -5.93 -2.77
CA TYR A 112 6.00 -7.38 -2.93
C TYR A 112 5.74 -7.78 -4.39
N ARG A 113 4.76 -7.16 -5.06
CA ARG A 113 4.48 -7.37 -6.49
C ARG A 113 5.65 -6.98 -7.37
N ALA A 114 6.30 -5.85 -7.09
CA ALA A 114 7.42 -5.36 -7.89
C ALA A 114 8.59 -6.35 -7.86
N VAL A 115 9.00 -6.81 -6.67
CA VAL A 115 10.11 -7.78 -6.50
C VAL A 115 9.78 -9.11 -7.20
N LEU A 116 8.53 -9.58 -7.12
CA LEU A 116 8.08 -10.79 -7.79
C LEU A 116 8.19 -10.64 -9.31
N ALA A 117 7.60 -9.58 -9.87
CA ALA A 117 7.62 -9.30 -11.31
C ALA A 117 9.06 -9.11 -11.84
N GLY A 118 9.89 -8.36 -11.11
CA GLY A 118 11.30 -8.15 -11.43
C GLY A 118 12.12 -9.44 -11.44
N SER A 119 11.89 -10.31 -10.46
CA SER A 119 12.55 -11.61 -10.38
C SER A 119 12.09 -12.55 -11.50
N ALA A 120 10.80 -12.55 -11.83
CA ALA A 120 10.26 -13.32 -12.94
C ALA A 120 10.83 -12.86 -14.30
N ALA A 121 10.87 -11.55 -14.54
CA ALA A 121 11.42 -10.96 -15.75
C ALA A 121 12.92 -11.24 -15.91
N ALA A 122 13.72 -11.10 -14.85
CA ALA A 122 15.14 -11.47 -14.88
C ALA A 122 15.36 -12.96 -15.19
N ALA A 123 14.56 -13.85 -14.58
CA ALA A 123 14.65 -15.29 -14.81
C ALA A 123 14.25 -15.70 -16.23
N ALA A 124 13.30 -14.98 -16.83
CA ALA A 124 12.90 -15.13 -18.22
C ALA A 124 14.00 -14.63 -19.18
N ALA A 125 14.57 -13.45 -18.90
CA ALA A 125 15.67 -12.84 -19.66
C ALA A 125 16.99 -13.62 -19.57
N ALA A 126 17.19 -14.42 -18.51
CA ALA A 126 18.37 -15.29 -18.43
C ALA A 126 18.31 -16.48 -19.42
N ARG A 127 17.11 -16.81 -19.93
CA ARG A 127 16.85 -17.98 -20.80
C ARG A 127 15.81 -17.66 -21.89
N PRO A 128 16.01 -16.61 -22.70
CA PRO A 128 15.02 -16.15 -23.67
C PRO A 128 14.68 -17.20 -24.73
N GLN A 129 15.64 -18.07 -25.07
CA GLN A 129 15.47 -19.18 -25.99
C GLN A 129 14.52 -20.28 -25.49
N GLN A 130 14.19 -20.28 -24.19
CA GLN A 130 13.35 -21.31 -23.57
C GLN A 130 11.94 -20.82 -23.20
N ILE A 131 11.58 -19.62 -23.65
CA ILE A 131 10.28 -18.99 -23.45
C ILE A 131 9.72 -18.54 -24.80
N SER A 132 8.40 -18.39 -24.90
CA SER A 132 7.77 -17.83 -26.10
C SER A 132 7.67 -16.32 -25.99
N VAL A 133 8.71 -15.60 -26.43
CA VAL A 133 8.72 -14.12 -26.46
C VAL A 133 7.54 -13.58 -27.28
N ALA A 134 7.19 -14.23 -28.39
CA ALA A 134 6.05 -13.84 -29.22
C ALA A 134 4.71 -13.96 -28.47
N ARG A 135 4.55 -14.99 -27.64
CA ARG A 135 3.35 -15.15 -26.80
C ARG A 135 3.27 -14.08 -25.72
N LEU A 136 4.37 -13.80 -25.03
CA LEU A 136 4.44 -12.69 -24.05
C LEU A 136 4.14 -11.34 -24.70
N ALA A 137 4.71 -11.07 -25.88
CA ALA A 137 4.43 -9.85 -26.64
C ALA A 137 2.94 -9.73 -26.99
N SER A 138 2.34 -10.82 -27.47
CA SER A 138 0.92 -10.86 -27.81
C SER A 138 0.04 -10.58 -26.60
N LEU A 139 0.33 -11.19 -25.44
CA LEU A 139 -0.43 -10.94 -24.21
C LEU A 139 -0.26 -9.50 -23.73
N GLY A 140 0.97 -8.98 -23.76
CA GLY A 140 1.28 -7.61 -23.36
C GLY A 140 0.56 -6.56 -24.19
N ALA A 141 0.36 -6.82 -25.50
CA ALA A 141 -0.37 -5.91 -26.38
C ALA A 141 -1.89 -5.89 -26.16
N MET A 142 -2.48 -6.97 -25.62
CA MET A 142 -3.94 -7.09 -25.47
C MET A 142 -4.52 -5.99 -24.56
N VAL A 143 -3.79 -5.57 -23.52
CA VAL A 143 -4.25 -4.53 -22.58
C VAL A 143 -4.49 -3.18 -23.27
N GLY A 144 -3.68 -2.84 -24.28
CA GLY A 144 -3.81 -1.60 -25.04
C GLY A 144 -4.96 -1.61 -26.06
N THR A 145 -5.50 -2.79 -26.37
CA THR A 145 -6.63 -2.95 -27.30
C THR A 145 -7.97 -3.20 -26.60
N ALA A 146 -7.95 -3.43 -25.28
CA ALA A 146 -9.16 -3.63 -24.50
C ALA A 146 -9.95 -2.32 -24.35
N HIS A 147 -11.28 -2.41 -24.38
CA HIS A 147 -12.17 -1.24 -24.28
C HIS A 147 -12.76 -1.09 -22.87
N GLU A 148 -12.99 -2.21 -22.19
CA GLU A 148 -13.61 -2.23 -20.87
C GLU A 148 -12.55 -2.49 -19.78
N PRO A 149 -12.69 -1.87 -18.59
CA PRO A 149 -11.77 -2.08 -17.46
C PRO A 149 -11.59 -3.55 -17.07
N ALA A 150 -12.64 -4.36 -17.16
CA ALA A 150 -12.58 -5.78 -16.86
C ALA A 150 -11.73 -6.55 -17.88
N ASP A 151 -11.77 -6.16 -19.15
CA ASP A 151 -10.94 -6.76 -20.19
C ASP A 151 -9.48 -6.34 -20.09
N MET A 152 -9.22 -5.08 -19.68
CA MET A 152 -7.87 -4.61 -19.38
C MET A 152 -7.27 -5.41 -18.22
N ALA A 153 -8.00 -5.54 -17.09
CA ALA A 153 -7.56 -6.34 -15.95
C ALA A 153 -7.27 -7.79 -16.34
N ARG A 154 -8.15 -8.43 -17.11
CA ARG A 154 -7.95 -9.80 -17.59
C ARG A 154 -6.73 -9.93 -18.51
N ALA A 155 -6.52 -8.96 -19.41
CA ALA A 155 -5.38 -8.97 -20.33
C ALA A 155 -4.07 -8.79 -19.56
N ASP A 156 -4.04 -7.84 -18.63
CA ASP A 156 -2.91 -7.55 -17.76
C ASP A 156 -2.56 -8.73 -16.85
N SER A 157 -3.54 -9.33 -16.15
CA SER A 157 -3.32 -10.53 -15.36
C SER A 157 -2.73 -11.68 -16.18
N LYS A 158 -3.18 -11.88 -17.43
CA LYS A 158 -2.61 -12.94 -18.29
C LYS A 158 -1.14 -12.68 -18.62
N PHE A 159 -0.76 -11.42 -18.83
CA PHE A 159 0.63 -11.06 -19.07
C PHE A 159 1.50 -11.38 -17.85
N HIS A 160 1.12 -10.89 -16.67
CA HIS A 160 1.88 -11.12 -15.43
C HIS A 160 1.98 -12.60 -15.06
N LEU A 161 0.90 -13.37 -15.24
CA LEU A 161 0.91 -14.82 -15.01
C LEU A 161 1.84 -15.57 -15.97
N GLU A 162 1.86 -15.20 -17.25
CA GLU A 162 2.78 -15.79 -18.23
C GLU A 162 4.24 -15.40 -17.90
N LEU A 163 4.48 -14.16 -17.49
CA LEU A 163 5.80 -13.69 -17.04
C LEU A 163 6.27 -14.48 -15.81
N ALA A 164 5.42 -14.64 -14.81
CA ALA A 164 5.72 -15.42 -13.61
C ALA A 164 5.96 -16.91 -13.96
N ALA A 165 5.20 -17.49 -14.89
CA ALA A 165 5.42 -18.86 -15.37
C ALA A 165 6.76 -19.01 -16.10
N ALA A 166 7.21 -17.98 -16.82
CA ALA A 166 8.51 -17.95 -17.49
C ALA A 166 9.70 -18.05 -16.51
N SER A 167 9.50 -17.69 -15.24
CA SER A 167 10.50 -17.91 -14.17
C SER A 167 10.78 -19.39 -13.89
N ARG A 168 9.83 -20.29 -14.23
CA ARG A 168 9.78 -21.72 -13.89
C ARG A 168 9.72 -22.04 -12.40
N SER A 169 9.35 -21.06 -11.58
CA SER A 169 9.06 -21.29 -10.17
C SER A 169 7.56 -21.38 -9.96
N VAL A 170 7.07 -22.59 -9.67
CA VAL A 170 5.66 -22.82 -9.30
C VAL A 170 5.26 -21.96 -8.09
N ARG A 171 6.20 -21.69 -7.17
CA ARG A 171 5.96 -20.81 -6.03
C ARG A 171 5.73 -19.37 -6.47
N LEU A 172 6.56 -18.82 -7.35
CA LEU A 172 6.38 -17.46 -7.88
C LEU A 172 5.07 -17.35 -8.66
N THR A 173 4.74 -18.32 -9.51
CA THR A 173 3.47 -18.32 -10.25
C THR A 173 2.25 -18.34 -9.33
N ARG A 174 2.28 -19.14 -8.25
CA ARG A 174 1.19 -19.17 -7.26
C ARG A 174 1.04 -17.85 -6.51
N GLN A 175 2.15 -17.22 -6.15
CA GLN A 175 2.12 -15.91 -5.48
C GLN A 175 1.59 -14.83 -6.41
N GLU A 176 2.00 -14.83 -7.68
CA GLU A 176 1.44 -13.92 -8.69
C GLU A 176 -0.07 -14.13 -8.86
N MET A 177 -0.54 -15.38 -8.92
CA MET A 177 -1.98 -15.67 -8.97
C MET A 177 -2.74 -15.09 -7.77
N ALA A 178 -2.18 -15.20 -6.56
CA ALA A 178 -2.79 -14.63 -5.36
C ALA A 178 -2.88 -13.10 -5.44
N LEU A 179 -1.79 -12.44 -5.85
CA LEU A 179 -1.71 -11.00 -6.03
C LEU A 179 -2.69 -10.48 -7.09
N GLN A 180 -2.81 -11.18 -8.22
CA GLN A 180 -3.77 -10.84 -9.26
C GLN A 180 -5.22 -10.97 -8.77
N ALA A 181 -5.51 -11.95 -7.90
CA ALA A 181 -6.83 -12.10 -7.30
C ALA A 181 -7.13 -11.07 -6.20
N GLU A 182 -6.11 -10.52 -5.55
CA GLU A 182 -6.22 -9.54 -4.47
C GLU A 182 -6.36 -8.11 -4.98
N VAL A 183 -5.45 -7.66 -5.85
CA VAL A 183 -5.40 -6.25 -6.30
C VAL A 183 -5.56 -6.04 -7.81
N GLY A 184 -5.48 -7.09 -8.63
CA GLY A 184 -5.62 -6.98 -10.10
C GLY A 184 -6.89 -6.24 -10.55
N PRO A 185 -8.09 -6.59 -10.03
CA PRO A 185 -9.32 -5.87 -10.35
C PRO A 185 -9.33 -4.40 -9.86
N LEU A 186 -8.56 -4.07 -8.82
CA LEU A 186 -8.52 -2.74 -8.22
C LEU A 186 -7.69 -1.77 -9.06
N ILE A 187 -6.55 -2.22 -9.61
CA ILE A 187 -5.66 -1.43 -10.48
C ILE A 187 -6.45 -0.78 -11.61
N TRP A 188 -7.34 -1.54 -12.24
CA TRP A 188 -8.14 -1.09 -13.37
C TRP A 188 -9.48 -0.46 -12.94
N THR A 189 -9.58 0.11 -11.73
CA THR A 189 -10.81 0.82 -11.29
C THR A 189 -10.92 2.22 -11.90
N SER A 190 -9.80 2.82 -12.29
CA SER A 190 -9.70 4.04 -13.11
C SER A 190 -8.82 3.69 -14.31
N THR A 191 -9.27 3.91 -15.54
CA THR A 191 -8.60 3.33 -16.73
C THR A 191 -8.32 4.32 -17.86
N ALA A 192 -8.64 5.60 -17.70
CA ALA A 192 -8.56 6.57 -18.80
C ALA A 192 -7.10 6.78 -19.25
N GLY A 193 -6.72 6.15 -20.39
CA GLY A 193 -5.39 6.29 -21.00
C GLY A 193 -4.30 5.36 -20.46
N GLU A 194 -4.60 4.55 -19.45
CA GLU A 194 -3.61 3.71 -18.76
C GLU A 194 -3.25 2.45 -19.55
N GLY A 195 -4.20 1.86 -20.30
CA GLY A 195 -3.99 0.63 -21.07
C GLY A 195 -2.91 0.73 -22.15
N LEU A 196 -2.82 1.87 -22.85
CA LEU A 196 -1.76 2.10 -23.84
C LEU A 196 -0.37 2.22 -23.19
N THR A 197 -0.32 2.83 -21.99
CA THR A 197 0.93 2.96 -21.24
C THR A 197 1.39 1.60 -20.73
N ALA A 198 0.48 0.80 -20.17
CA ALA A 198 0.77 -0.58 -19.75
C ALA A 198 1.23 -1.44 -20.92
N ALA A 199 0.55 -1.38 -22.08
CA ALA A 199 0.96 -2.13 -23.28
C ALA A 199 2.37 -1.76 -23.76
N ARG A 200 2.71 -0.46 -23.74
CA ARG A 200 4.06 0.01 -24.07
C ARG A 200 5.09 -0.54 -23.10
N GLU A 201 4.83 -0.49 -21.80
CA GLU A 201 5.76 -0.99 -20.77
C GLU A 201 5.91 -2.51 -20.83
N HIS A 202 4.83 -3.26 -21.08
CA HIS A 202 4.89 -4.68 -21.39
C HIS A 202 5.80 -4.96 -22.58
N ALA A 203 5.70 -4.17 -23.65
CA ALA A 203 6.57 -4.31 -24.81
C ALA A 203 8.05 -4.03 -24.48
N GLU A 204 8.34 -3.04 -23.61
CA GLU A 204 9.70 -2.76 -23.13
C GLU A 204 10.27 -3.92 -22.29
N ILE A 205 9.45 -4.49 -21.39
CA ILE A 205 9.82 -5.68 -20.60
C ILE A 205 10.13 -6.86 -21.53
N VAL A 206 9.24 -7.13 -22.49
CA VAL A 206 9.41 -8.23 -23.45
C VAL A 206 10.63 -8.01 -24.36
N GLY A 207 10.90 -6.76 -24.75
CA GLY A 207 12.09 -6.39 -25.49
C GLY A 207 13.38 -6.70 -24.72
N ALA A 208 13.44 -6.31 -23.44
CA ALA A 208 14.58 -6.60 -22.56
C ALA A 208 14.77 -8.11 -22.31
N ILE A 209 13.66 -8.84 -22.16
CA ILE A 209 13.69 -10.30 -22.08
C ILE A 209 14.24 -10.89 -23.38
N GLY A 210 13.75 -10.46 -24.54
CA GLY A 210 14.18 -10.96 -25.85
C GLY A 210 15.66 -10.70 -26.15
N SER A 211 16.22 -9.59 -25.65
CA SER A 211 17.66 -9.29 -25.76
C SER A 211 18.53 -10.02 -24.72
N GLY A 212 17.92 -10.73 -23.77
CA GLY A 212 18.61 -11.41 -22.69
C GLY A 212 19.17 -10.49 -21.61
N ASP A 213 18.72 -9.24 -21.54
CA ASP A 213 19.19 -8.27 -20.55
C ASP A 213 18.43 -8.44 -19.24
N THR A 214 19.02 -9.20 -18.31
CA THR A 214 18.40 -9.55 -17.03
C THR A 214 18.16 -8.35 -16.12
N LEU A 215 19.09 -7.37 -16.13
CA LEU A 215 19.00 -6.20 -15.27
C LEU A 215 17.92 -5.26 -15.80
N LEU A 216 17.94 -4.97 -17.10
CA LEU A 216 16.93 -4.13 -17.74
C LEU A 216 15.53 -4.74 -17.62
N ALA A 217 15.39 -6.05 -17.84
CA ALA A 217 14.10 -6.74 -17.70
C ALA A 217 13.55 -6.63 -16.27
N ARG A 218 14.40 -6.80 -15.25
CA ARG A 218 14.04 -6.59 -13.85
C ARG A 218 13.56 -5.16 -13.62
N THR A 219 14.39 -4.18 -13.94
CA THR A 219 14.10 -2.76 -13.68
C THR A 219 12.82 -2.30 -14.37
N ARG A 220 12.57 -2.75 -15.61
CA ARG A 220 11.34 -2.42 -16.34
C ARG A 220 10.11 -3.05 -15.71
N ALA A 221 10.19 -4.31 -15.29
CA ALA A 221 9.06 -5.00 -14.66
C ALA A 221 8.72 -4.42 -13.28
N GLU A 222 9.74 -4.14 -12.46
CA GLU A 222 9.55 -3.46 -11.18
C GLU A 222 8.96 -2.06 -11.35
N GLY A 223 9.50 -1.26 -12.29
CA GLY A 223 9.02 0.10 -12.55
C GLY A 223 7.57 0.13 -13.05
N HIS A 224 7.21 -0.79 -13.93
CA HIS A 224 5.84 -0.95 -14.41
C HIS A 224 4.85 -1.25 -13.27
N VAL A 225 5.14 -2.25 -12.43
CA VAL A 225 4.28 -2.61 -11.29
C VAL A 225 4.18 -1.48 -10.28
N ARG A 226 5.31 -0.82 -9.96
CA ARG A 226 5.30 0.34 -9.05
C ARG A 226 4.41 1.45 -9.60
N ARG A 227 4.50 1.78 -10.90
CA ARG A 227 3.66 2.81 -11.53
C ARG A 227 2.16 2.50 -11.38
N GLU A 228 1.73 1.28 -11.70
CA GLU A 228 0.31 0.90 -11.60
C GLU A 228 -0.22 0.96 -10.18
N MET A 229 0.55 0.43 -9.23
CA MET A 229 0.17 0.48 -7.82
C MET A 229 0.19 1.91 -7.27
N ASN A 230 1.10 2.76 -7.74
CA ASN A 230 1.12 4.17 -7.35
C ASN A 230 -0.15 4.89 -7.81
N ALA A 231 -0.65 4.62 -9.02
CA ALA A 231 -1.94 5.14 -9.48
C ALA A 231 -3.12 4.63 -8.63
N LEU A 232 -3.08 3.36 -8.19
CA LEU A 232 -4.08 2.81 -7.28
C LEU A 232 -4.04 3.48 -5.89
N ILE A 233 -2.84 3.74 -5.37
CA ILE A 233 -2.61 4.46 -4.11
C ILE A 233 -3.10 5.91 -4.24
N ASP A 234 -2.81 6.59 -5.35
CA ASP A 234 -3.31 7.94 -5.65
C ASP A 234 -4.83 7.97 -5.63
N LEU A 235 -5.47 7.00 -6.28
CA LEU A 235 -6.92 6.85 -6.26
C LEU A 235 -7.42 6.65 -4.83
N ARG A 236 -6.80 5.76 -4.04
CA ARG A 236 -7.16 5.53 -2.63
C ARG A 236 -7.03 6.79 -1.78
N MET A 237 -5.97 7.57 -1.96
CA MET A 237 -5.77 8.84 -1.24
C MET A 237 -6.84 9.86 -1.60
N SER A 238 -7.24 9.94 -2.87
CA SER A 238 -8.33 10.83 -3.32
C SER A 238 -9.72 10.44 -2.80
N MET A 239 -9.88 9.23 -2.26
CA MET A 239 -11.15 8.77 -1.69
C MET A 239 -11.36 9.22 -0.24
N ASP A 240 -10.29 9.46 0.52
CA ASP A 240 -10.38 9.98 1.90
C ASP A 240 -10.74 11.48 1.93
N THR A 241 -10.70 12.15 0.79
CA THR A 241 -11.04 13.57 0.66
C THR A 241 -12.57 13.73 0.67
N ALA A 242 -13.15 13.94 1.85
CA ALA A 242 -14.59 14.25 1.96
C ALA A 242 -14.91 15.58 1.24
N PRO A 243 -16.03 15.67 0.48
CA PRO A 243 -16.41 16.90 -0.22
C PRO A 243 -16.61 18.12 0.69
N GLN A 244 -16.99 17.89 1.96
CA GLN A 244 -17.19 18.94 2.96
C GLN A 244 -15.86 19.45 3.54
N ASP A 245 -14.86 18.58 3.63
CA ASP A 245 -13.52 18.94 4.09
C ASP A 245 -12.74 19.72 3.02
N ALA A 246 -12.93 19.39 1.74
CA ALA A 246 -12.31 20.12 0.63
C ALA A 246 -12.67 21.63 0.61
N ALA A 247 -13.89 21.98 1.04
CA ALA A 247 -14.36 23.37 1.13
C ALA A 247 -13.77 24.14 2.33
N LEU A 248 -13.41 23.44 3.42
CA LEU A 248 -12.70 24.01 4.58
C LEU A 248 -11.17 24.08 4.33
N ARG A 249 -10.62 23.17 3.52
CA ARG A 249 -9.19 23.05 3.16
C ARG A 249 -8.69 24.12 2.18
N GLY A 250 -9.58 24.73 1.38
CA GLY A 250 -9.27 25.88 0.52
C GLY A 250 -8.84 27.17 1.26
N GLY A 251 -8.68 27.12 2.59
CA GLY A 251 -8.33 28.27 3.42
C GLY A 251 -6.83 28.45 3.70
N LEU A 252 -6.03 27.39 3.71
CA LEU A 252 -4.58 27.49 3.97
C LEU A 252 -3.84 27.55 2.64
N GLY A 253 -3.29 28.72 2.31
CA GLY A 253 -2.30 28.83 1.24
C GLY A 253 -1.03 28.03 1.58
N GLU A 254 -0.14 27.85 0.60
CA GLU A 254 1.10 27.06 0.72
C GLU A 254 1.90 27.35 2.01
N GLU A 255 2.12 28.63 2.35
CA GLU A 255 2.84 29.04 3.57
C GLU A 255 2.10 28.67 4.87
N GLY A 256 0.76 28.67 4.85
CA GLY A 256 -0.06 28.21 5.97
C GLY A 256 0.10 26.71 6.19
N ALA A 257 0.09 25.93 5.11
CA ALA A 257 0.32 24.48 5.15
C ALA A 257 1.73 24.14 5.65
N ILE A 258 2.77 24.82 5.15
CA ILE A 258 4.16 24.66 5.64
C ILE A 258 4.25 24.93 7.14
N THR A 259 3.58 25.99 7.62
CA THR A 259 3.56 26.33 9.05
C THR A 259 2.89 25.24 9.88
N SER A 260 1.75 24.72 9.41
CA SER A 260 1.04 23.62 10.09
C SER A 260 1.83 22.32 10.10
N ILE A 261 2.54 21.99 9.01
CA ILE A 261 3.44 20.82 8.97
C ILE A 261 4.56 20.98 9.99
N GLY A 262 5.20 22.15 10.07
CA GLY A 262 6.22 22.42 11.08
C GLY A 262 5.67 22.32 12.51
N ALA A 263 4.48 22.85 12.76
CA ALA A 263 3.82 22.77 14.07
C ALA A 263 3.50 21.34 14.49
N LEU A 264 2.96 20.51 13.58
CA LEU A 264 2.66 19.11 13.86
C LEU A 264 3.94 18.28 14.10
N ALA A 265 5.00 18.52 13.31
CA ALA A 265 6.29 17.87 13.52
C ALA A 265 6.86 18.18 14.92
N ALA A 266 6.75 19.43 15.37
CA ALA A 266 7.13 19.83 16.72
C ALA A 266 6.21 19.27 17.82
N GLU A 267 4.92 19.11 17.55
CA GLU A 267 3.98 18.49 18.48
C GLU A 267 4.27 16.99 18.68
N ILE A 268 4.58 16.27 17.60
CA ILE A 268 4.98 14.85 17.66
C ILE A 268 6.22 14.67 18.53
N GLU A 269 7.28 15.46 18.28
CA GLU A 269 8.49 15.39 19.09
C GLU A 269 8.23 15.77 20.54
N LYS A 270 7.50 16.85 20.79
CA LYS A 270 7.17 17.28 22.15
C LYS A 270 6.43 16.18 22.92
N THR A 271 5.53 15.48 22.24
CA THR A 271 4.75 14.37 22.82
C THR A 271 5.65 13.17 23.13
N ALA A 272 6.55 12.81 22.20
CA ALA A 272 7.53 11.75 22.42
C ALA A 272 8.49 12.08 23.57
N VAL A 273 9.02 13.30 23.63
CA VAL A 273 9.89 13.78 24.71
C VAL A 273 9.18 13.72 26.07
N ALA A 274 7.93 14.21 26.13
CA ALA A 274 7.16 14.16 27.36
C ALA A 274 6.92 12.72 27.83
N SER A 275 6.59 11.81 26.92
CA SER A 275 6.42 10.38 27.22
C SER A 275 7.71 9.75 27.73
N ILE A 276 8.83 9.99 27.05
CA ILE A 276 10.15 9.49 27.44
C ILE A 276 10.54 9.97 28.84
N HIS A 277 10.26 11.23 29.16
CA HIS A 277 10.58 11.79 30.48
C HIS A 277 9.77 11.13 31.60
N VAL A 278 8.47 10.90 31.37
CA VAL A 278 7.61 10.19 32.33
C VAL A 278 8.09 8.77 32.58
N VAL A 279 8.51 8.05 31.52
CA VAL A 279 9.06 6.70 31.65
C VAL A 279 10.42 6.71 32.37
N GLU A 280 11.30 7.66 32.03
CA GLU A 280 12.61 7.83 32.69
C GLU A 280 12.44 8.08 34.20
N GLU A 281 11.55 8.99 34.59
CA GLU A 281 11.24 9.26 36.00
C GLU A 281 10.69 8.02 36.72
N ALA A 282 9.80 7.26 36.06
CA ALA A 282 9.24 6.03 36.61
C ALA A 282 10.31 4.95 36.83
N VAL A 283 11.24 4.79 35.89
CA VAL A 283 12.38 3.87 36.02
C VAL A 283 13.27 4.26 37.20
N HIS A 284 13.61 5.55 37.34
CA HIS A 284 14.39 6.02 38.48
C HIS A 284 13.67 5.79 39.81
N ALA A 285 12.37 6.13 39.88
CA ALA A 285 11.57 5.93 41.08
C ALA A 285 11.49 4.45 41.49
N ALA A 286 11.29 3.55 40.52
CA ALA A 286 11.24 2.11 40.74
C ALA A 286 12.58 1.59 41.32
N LEU A 287 13.68 1.99 40.70
CA LEU A 287 15.03 1.57 41.11
C LEU A 287 15.53 2.19 42.41
N ASP A 288 15.02 3.36 42.81
CA ASP A 288 15.33 4.00 44.09
C ASP A 288 14.51 3.41 45.24
N ALA A 289 13.28 2.96 44.98
CA ALA A 289 12.42 2.29 45.95
C ALA A 289 12.89 0.85 46.28
N ALA A 290 13.66 0.24 45.39
CA ALA A 290 14.06 -1.16 45.48
C ALA A 290 15.58 -1.36 45.67
N PRO A 291 16.05 -1.84 46.83
CA PRO A 291 17.48 -2.04 47.09
C PRO A 291 18.12 -3.17 46.26
N GLY A 292 17.32 -4.03 45.61
CA GLY A 292 17.80 -5.13 44.77
C GLY A 292 18.24 -4.71 43.36
N GLY A 293 17.68 -3.61 42.83
CA GLY A 293 18.08 -3.03 41.54
C GLY A 293 17.94 -3.94 40.31
N GLY A 294 17.15 -5.02 40.39
CA GLY A 294 16.93 -5.98 39.30
C GLY A 294 15.79 -5.58 38.35
N LEU A 295 15.61 -6.36 37.28
CA LEU A 295 14.57 -6.08 36.27
C LEU A 295 13.14 -6.22 36.81
N ASP A 296 12.90 -7.13 37.76
CA ASP A 296 11.57 -7.35 38.36
C ASP A 296 10.97 -6.07 38.96
N GLU A 297 11.83 -5.15 39.42
CA GLU A 297 11.41 -3.88 40.01
C GLU A 297 10.83 -2.91 38.96
N LEU A 298 11.14 -3.12 37.68
CA LEU A 298 10.63 -2.30 36.58
C LEU A 298 9.19 -2.65 36.19
N GLU A 299 8.60 -3.71 36.74
CA GLU A 299 7.22 -4.13 36.43
C GLU A 299 6.21 -2.99 36.65
N GLY A 300 6.42 -2.17 37.69
CA GLY A 300 5.57 -1.00 37.96
C GLY A 300 5.62 0.09 36.89
N VAL A 301 6.67 0.13 36.07
CA VAL A 301 6.81 1.07 34.95
C VAL A 301 5.78 0.79 33.85
N TYR A 302 5.29 -0.45 33.75
CA TYR A 302 4.33 -0.83 32.70
C TYR A 302 3.05 -0.01 32.78
N GLN A 303 2.49 0.15 33.98
CA GLN A 303 1.25 0.91 34.14
C GLN A 303 1.43 2.37 33.76
N ILE A 304 2.59 2.96 34.07
CA ILE A 304 2.93 4.33 33.67
C ILE A 304 3.04 4.45 32.15
N ALA A 305 3.75 3.52 31.50
CA ALA A 305 3.86 3.48 30.04
C ALA A 305 2.49 3.30 29.36
N HIS A 306 1.65 2.42 29.90
CA HIS A 306 0.28 2.19 29.45
C HIS A 306 -0.56 3.46 29.53
N ASP A 307 -0.60 4.13 30.69
CA ASP A 307 -1.45 5.31 30.91
C ASP A 307 -0.95 6.49 30.08
N THR A 308 0.37 6.66 29.97
CA THR A 308 0.99 7.64 29.07
C THR A 308 0.56 7.40 27.62
N LEU A 309 0.51 6.14 27.18
CA LEU A 309 0.07 5.81 25.82
C LEU A 309 -1.42 6.06 25.60
N VAL A 310 -2.27 5.81 26.60
CA VAL A 310 -3.69 6.19 26.55
C VAL A 310 -3.87 7.70 26.34
N GLU A 311 -3.08 8.51 27.03
CA GLU A 311 -3.16 9.98 26.96
C GLU A 311 -2.60 10.55 25.65
N THR A 312 -1.60 9.90 25.07
CA THR A 312 -0.86 10.40 23.89
C THR A 312 -1.34 9.79 22.57
N HIS A 313 -2.16 8.75 22.60
CA HIS A 313 -2.77 8.17 21.39
C HIS A 313 -3.72 9.19 20.72
N PRO A 314 -3.72 9.33 19.38
CA PRO A 314 -3.06 8.48 18.38
C PRO A 314 -1.67 8.95 17.94
N ILE A 315 -1.02 9.88 18.65
CA ILE A 315 0.30 10.39 18.24
C ILE A 315 1.37 9.31 18.45
N LEU A 316 1.36 8.64 19.60
CA LEU A 316 2.29 7.55 19.89
C LEU A 316 1.65 6.19 19.60
N TYR A 317 2.48 5.28 19.09
CA TYR A 317 2.16 3.89 18.83
C TYR A 317 2.57 2.98 19.99
N GLY A 318 3.73 3.28 20.60
CA GLY A 318 4.29 2.53 21.69
C GLY A 318 5.19 3.39 22.56
N THR A 319 5.37 3.01 23.81
CA THR A 319 6.31 3.67 24.72
C THR A 319 6.74 2.70 25.81
N GLY A 320 7.96 2.87 26.30
CA GLY A 320 8.50 1.97 27.30
C GLY A 320 9.99 2.17 27.57
N PHE A 321 10.54 1.18 28.25
CA PHE A 321 11.94 1.13 28.66
C PHE A 321 12.57 -0.19 28.24
N LEU A 322 13.78 -0.11 27.68
CA LEU A 322 14.62 -1.28 27.43
C LEU A 322 15.87 -1.19 28.30
N ALA A 323 16.13 -2.28 29.02
CA ALA A 323 17.24 -2.39 29.95
C ALA A 323 18.56 -2.68 29.22
N ASP A 324 19.63 -2.04 29.69
CA ASP A 324 20.99 -2.36 29.27
C ASP A 324 21.49 -3.59 30.04
N SER A 325 21.72 -4.69 29.30
CA SER A 325 22.19 -5.95 29.88
C SER A 325 23.56 -5.84 30.55
N ARG A 326 24.38 -4.83 30.19
CA ARG A 326 25.67 -4.55 30.85
C ARG A 326 25.51 -3.96 32.25
N PHE A 327 24.34 -3.37 32.54
CA PHE A 327 24.00 -2.86 33.87
C PHE A 327 23.26 -3.92 34.70
N PHE A 328 22.21 -4.52 34.13
CA PHE A 328 21.34 -5.45 34.85
C PHE A 328 21.84 -6.90 34.88
N GLY A 329 22.79 -7.27 34.01
CA GLY A 329 23.30 -8.64 33.88
C GLY A 329 22.46 -9.53 32.96
N GLU A 330 21.28 -9.06 32.55
CA GLU A 330 20.36 -9.72 31.63
C GLU A 330 19.57 -8.67 30.83
N SER A 331 19.03 -9.06 29.67
CA SER A 331 18.21 -8.20 28.82
C SER A 331 16.77 -8.20 29.33
N GLY A 332 16.12 -7.04 29.29
CA GLY A 332 14.75 -6.89 29.74
C GLY A 332 14.10 -5.64 29.17
N PHE A 333 12.77 -5.61 29.17
CA PHE A 333 12.02 -4.46 28.72
C PHE A 333 10.65 -4.40 29.37
N VAL A 334 10.09 -3.20 29.36
CA VAL A 334 8.72 -2.91 29.77
C VAL A 334 8.11 -2.01 28.72
N TRP A 335 7.05 -2.48 28.06
CA TRP A 335 6.55 -1.81 26.87
C TRP A 335 5.04 -1.91 26.73
N ALA A 336 4.41 -0.76 26.50
CA ALA A 336 3.02 -0.64 26.11
C ALA A 336 2.94 -0.19 24.65
N TYR A 337 2.05 -0.80 23.87
CA TYR A 337 1.79 -0.42 22.48
C TYR A 337 0.32 -0.58 22.12
N VAL A 338 -0.14 0.07 21.05
CA VAL A 338 -1.50 -0.12 20.53
C VAL A 338 -1.45 -1.01 19.28
N PRO A 339 -1.85 -2.29 19.36
CA PRO A 339 -1.82 -3.16 18.19
C PRO A 339 -2.73 -2.64 17.06
N PRO A 340 -2.38 -2.86 15.79
CA PRO A 340 -3.25 -2.51 14.67
C PRO A 340 -4.67 -3.07 14.84
N GLY A 341 -5.67 -2.22 14.63
CA GLY A 341 -7.09 -2.59 14.77
C GLY A 341 -7.61 -2.64 16.21
N ARG A 342 -6.80 -2.25 17.20
CA ARG A 342 -7.22 -2.07 18.60
C ARG A 342 -7.23 -0.59 18.96
N SER A 343 -8.02 -0.24 19.97
CA SER A 343 -8.09 1.13 20.53
C SER A 343 -7.51 1.24 21.93
N THR A 344 -7.11 0.11 22.53
CA THR A 344 -6.59 0.04 23.89
C THR A 344 -5.15 -0.45 23.86
N PRO A 345 -4.23 0.20 24.60
CA PRO A 345 -2.88 -0.30 24.76
C PRO A 345 -2.81 -1.71 25.32
N GLN A 346 -1.77 -2.44 24.94
CA GLN A 346 -1.45 -3.79 25.38
C GLN A 346 0.04 -3.87 25.70
N ARG A 347 0.40 -4.90 26.48
CA ARG A 347 1.79 -5.24 26.72
C ARG A 347 2.37 -5.89 25.47
N LEU A 348 3.55 -5.43 25.07
CA LEU A 348 4.31 -6.11 24.03
C LEU A 348 5.02 -7.32 24.65
N GLU A 349 4.86 -8.47 24.03
CA GLU A 349 5.63 -9.68 24.33
C GLU A 349 6.60 -9.90 23.16
N MET A 350 7.89 -9.97 23.47
CA MET A 350 8.97 -10.06 22.49
C MET A 350 9.99 -11.08 22.98
N ASP A 351 10.49 -11.89 22.05
CA ASP A 351 11.58 -12.80 22.32
C ASP A 351 12.93 -12.07 22.12
N LEU A 352 13.52 -11.66 23.24
CA LEU A 352 14.81 -10.96 23.25
C LEU A 352 15.99 -11.82 22.76
N GLU A 353 15.83 -13.14 22.61
CA GLU A 353 16.85 -13.98 21.97
C GLU A 353 17.06 -13.60 20.49
N TYR A 354 15.98 -13.14 19.83
CA TYR A 354 15.97 -12.82 18.40
C TYR A 354 15.91 -11.31 18.11
N TYR A 355 15.93 -10.46 19.14
CA TYR A 355 15.84 -9.02 19.03
C TYR A 355 17.10 -8.32 19.60
N ASP A 356 18.08 -8.10 18.73
CA ASP A 356 19.31 -7.37 19.10
C ASP A 356 19.10 -5.85 19.01
N TYR A 357 18.56 -5.28 20.08
CA TYR A 357 18.35 -3.84 20.17
C TYR A 357 19.64 -3.04 20.29
N ALA A 358 20.77 -3.63 20.71
CA ALA A 358 22.01 -2.89 20.92
C ALA A 358 22.64 -2.39 19.60
N THR A 359 22.29 -3.01 18.48
CA THR A 359 22.68 -2.59 17.12
C THR A 359 21.60 -1.80 16.39
N ALA A 360 20.44 -1.60 17.03
CA ALA A 360 19.32 -0.94 16.42
C ALA A 360 19.61 0.56 16.17
N PRO A 361 19.06 1.15 15.09
CA PRO A 361 19.37 2.52 14.69
C PRO A 361 18.86 3.58 15.69
N TRP A 362 17.92 3.20 16.54
CA TRP A 362 17.34 4.03 17.58
C TRP A 362 18.01 3.85 18.94
N TRP A 363 18.88 2.85 19.13
CA TRP A 363 19.56 2.66 20.40
C TRP A 363 20.49 3.85 20.69
N PRO A 364 20.32 4.54 21.84
CA PRO A 364 21.12 5.72 22.13
C PRO A 364 22.62 5.42 22.11
N ARG A 365 23.41 6.30 21.48
CA ARG A 365 24.86 6.17 21.51
C ARG A 365 25.40 6.46 22.90
N GLU A 366 26.37 5.66 23.32
CA GLU A 366 27.02 5.80 24.63
C GLU A 366 27.62 7.21 24.79
N GLY A 367 27.22 7.92 25.86
CA GLY A 367 27.64 9.30 26.13
C GLY A 367 26.76 10.40 25.51
N ALA A 368 25.71 10.06 24.75
CA ALA A 368 24.69 11.02 24.34
C ALA A 368 23.72 11.27 25.52
N THR A 369 24.08 12.21 26.41
CA THR A 369 23.28 12.45 27.62
C THR A 369 22.01 13.26 27.37
N GLU A 370 21.99 14.16 26.38
CA GLU A 370 20.82 14.87 25.85
C GLU A 370 21.15 15.49 24.47
N PRO A 371 20.18 15.74 23.56
CA PRO A 371 18.73 15.56 23.68
C PRO A 371 18.20 14.20 23.18
N VAL A 372 16.89 13.96 23.37
CA VAL A 372 16.13 12.85 22.75
C VAL A 372 16.45 12.78 21.25
N GLN A 373 16.68 11.57 20.76
CA GLN A 373 17.07 11.31 19.37
C GLN A 373 15.91 10.66 18.62
N ALA A 374 15.74 11.01 17.35
CA ALA A 374 14.81 10.34 16.45
C ALA A 374 15.58 9.46 15.46
N SER A 375 15.16 8.21 15.30
CA SER A 375 15.67 7.30 14.28
C SER A 375 15.20 7.73 12.88
N TYR A 376 15.77 7.09 11.85
CA TYR A 376 15.13 7.06 10.54
C TYR A 376 13.98 6.06 10.57
N ALA A 377 13.11 6.04 9.56
CA ALA A 377 12.01 5.10 9.46
C ALA A 377 12.52 3.67 9.16
N TYR A 378 12.08 2.68 9.93
CA TYR A 378 12.52 1.30 9.78
C TYR A 378 11.40 0.31 10.13
N VAL A 379 11.55 -0.93 9.67
CA VAL A 379 10.65 -2.04 10.07
C VAL A 379 11.18 -2.65 11.35
N ASP A 380 10.39 -2.60 12.41
CA ASP A 380 10.70 -3.15 13.72
C ASP A 380 10.50 -4.68 13.76
N ALA A 381 11.31 -5.38 12.97
CA ALA A 381 11.25 -6.84 12.85
C ALA A 381 11.58 -7.52 14.19
N ASN A 382 10.82 -8.57 14.51
CA ASN A 382 10.89 -9.32 15.77
C ASN A 382 10.46 -8.54 17.03
N GLY A 383 10.12 -7.25 16.89
CA GLY A 383 9.40 -6.48 17.91
C GLY A 383 7.92 -6.40 17.58
N SER A 384 7.46 -5.20 17.27
CA SER A 384 6.08 -4.92 16.87
C SER A 384 5.74 -5.35 15.44
N ASN A 385 6.76 -5.63 14.61
CA ASN A 385 6.66 -5.86 13.16
C ASN A 385 5.96 -4.71 12.42
N ALA A 386 6.04 -3.49 12.97
CA ALA A 386 5.48 -2.28 12.39
C ALA A 386 6.54 -1.43 11.69
N TYR A 387 6.11 -0.58 10.77
CA TYR A 387 6.96 0.42 10.14
C TYR A 387 6.88 1.73 10.92
N ILE A 388 7.97 2.11 11.59
CA ILE A 388 7.97 3.12 12.66
C ILE A 388 9.14 4.09 12.55
N VAL A 389 8.98 5.23 13.21
CA VAL A 389 10.07 6.09 13.66
C VAL A 389 10.12 6.03 15.19
N THR A 390 11.32 5.88 15.73
CA THR A 390 11.52 5.71 17.17
C THR A 390 12.28 6.89 17.75
N PHE A 391 11.72 7.45 18.82
CA PHE A 391 12.35 8.45 19.66
C PHE A 391 12.96 7.78 20.88
N SER A 392 14.18 8.13 21.24
CA SER A 392 14.86 7.48 22.38
C SER A 392 15.76 8.44 23.16
N LYS A 393 15.94 8.12 24.45
CA LYS A 393 16.88 8.78 25.36
C LYS A 393 17.63 7.75 26.17
N CYS A 394 18.93 8.00 26.36
CA CYS A 394 19.76 7.24 27.28
C CYS A 394 19.35 7.53 28.73
N VAL A 395 19.00 6.50 29.49
CA VAL A 395 18.72 6.63 30.93
C VAL A 395 19.99 6.33 31.72
N MET A 396 20.38 7.26 32.58
CA MET A 396 21.68 7.25 33.26
C MET A 396 21.51 7.14 34.78
N ARG A 397 22.24 6.25 35.43
CA ARG A 397 22.32 6.15 36.90
C ARG A 397 23.79 6.11 37.33
N GLU A 398 24.18 7.01 38.23
CA GLU A 398 25.56 7.11 38.75
C GLU A 398 26.64 7.16 37.65
N GLY A 399 26.35 7.85 36.53
CA GLY A 399 27.26 7.98 35.39
C GLY A 399 27.34 6.75 34.48
N ARG A 400 26.50 5.72 34.70
CA ARG A 400 26.38 4.54 33.84
C ARG A 400 25.03 4.52 33.12
N MET A 401 25.02 4.08 31.86
CA MET A 401 23.78 3.80 31.13
C MET A 401 23.11 2.58 31.76
N ILE A 402 21.84 2.73 32.13
CA ILE A 402 21.02 1.62 32.63
C ILE A 402 20.06 1.09 31.57
N GLY A 403 19.80 1.87 30.51
CA GLY A 403 18.92 1.48 29.43
C GLY A 403 18.48 2.68 28.60
N ALA A 404 17.41 2.49 27.83
CA ALA A 404 16.81 3.52 26.99
C ALA A 404 15.32 3.66 27.29
N ALA A 405 14.86 4.90 27.47
CA ALA A 405 13.44 5.24 27.46
C ALA A 405 13.06 5.65 26.03
N VAL A 406 11.95 5.12 25.53
CA VAL A 406 11.66 5.08 24.10
C VAL A 406 10.18 5.34 23.83
N ALA A 407 9.89 6.04 22.74
CA ALA A 407 8.55 6.24 22.22
C ALA A 407 8.52 6.03 20.69
N ASP A 408 7.56 5.25 20.20
CA ASP A 408 7.41 4.92 18.79
C ASP A 408 6.24 5.66 18.17
N VAL A 409 6.38 6.00 16.89
CA VAL A 409 5.31 6.56 16.05
C VAL A 409 5.21 5.73 14.77
N LEU A 410 3.99 5.32 14.40
CA LEU A 410 3.77 4.64 13.12
C LEU A 410 3.99 5.60 11.95
N VAL A 411 4.66 5.13 10.91
CA VAL A 411 4.76 5.89 9.65
C VAL A 411 3.36 6.11 9.03
N SER A 412 2.40 5.19 9.23
CA SER A 412 1.00 5.41 8.86
C SER A 412 0.37 6.59 9.58
N GLN A 413 0.64 6.74 10.88
CA GLN A 413 0.11 7.83 11.69
C GLN A 413 0.74 9.17 11.23
N LEU A 414 2.03 9.19 10.91
CA LEU A 414 2.68 10.36 10.30
C LEU A 414 2.01 10.73 8.97
N GLN A 415 1.84 9.77 8.06
CA GLN A 415 1.14 9.98 6.79
C GLN A 415 -0.27 10.54 7.01
N ALA A 416 -1.05 9.95 7.91
CA ALA A 416 -2.42 10.37 8.19
C ALA A 416 -2.48 11.78 8.82
N GLY A 417 -1.56 12.08 9.74
CA GLY A 417 -1.48 13.38 10.41
C GLY A 417 -1.05 14.51 9.47
N PHE A 418 -0.09 14.26 8.58
CA PHE A 418 0.40 15.28 7.65
C PHE A 418 -0.44 15.42 6.38
N ALA A 419 -1.21 14.39 5.98
CA ALA A 419 -1.99 14.40 4.75
C ALA A 419 -2.86 15.67 4.56
N PRO A 420 -3.63 16.14 5.56
CA PRO A 420 -4.48 17.33 5.40
C PRO A 420 -3.72 18.61 5.03
N PHE A 421 -2.45 18.73 5.43
CA PHE A 421 -1.61 19.88 5.11
C PHE A 421 -0.85 19.68 3.80
N LEU A 422 -0.39 18.45 3.53
CA LEU A 422 0.31 18.11 2.29
C LEU A 422 -0.59 18.25 1.05
N GLU A 423 -1.91 18.07 1.18
CA GLU A 423 -2.88 18.31 0.11
C GLU A 423 -2.92 19.77 -0.39
N SER A 424 -2.58 20.74 0.47
CA SER A 424 -2.51 22.16 0.09
C SER A 424 -1.21 22.54 -0.64
N LEU A 425 -0.29 21.59 -0.80
CA LEU A 425 1.01 21.78 -1.45
C LEU A 425 0.99 21.22 -2.88
N PRO A 426 1.94 21.63 -3.74
CA PRO A 426 2.08 21.05 -5.09
C PRO A 426 2.11 19.53 -5.08
N TRP A 427 1.40 18.90 -6.01
CA TRP A 427 1.35 17.43 -6.13
C TRP A 427 2.75 16.85 -6.34
N GLY A 428 3.09 15.81 -5.57
CA GLY A 428 4.46 15.27 -5.48
C GLY A 428 5.30 15.87 -4.36
N SER A 429 4.71 16.64 -3.44
CA SER A 429 5.40 17.11 -2.23
C SER A 429 5.42 16.01 -1.17
N CYS A 430 6.51 15.93 -0.40
CA CYS A 430 6.71 14.88 0.59
C CYS A 430 7.56 15.33 1.79
N ILE A 431 7.45 14.58 2.89
CA ILE A 431 8.30 14.70 4.06
C ILE A 431 9.21 13.48 4.08
N VAL A 432 10.51 13.72 4.24
CA VAL A 432 11.55 12.69 4.36
C VAL A 432 12.27 12.79 5.69
N ASP A 433 12.85 11.67 6.11
CA ASP A 433 13.74 11.61 7.26
C ASP A 433 15.21 11.94 6.90
N GLN A 434 16.12 11.69 7.83
CA GLN A 434 17.55 11.92 7.68
C GLN A 434 18.25 10.99 6.67
N MET A 435 17.59 9.90 6.24
CA MET A 435 18.08 8.95 5.23
C MET A 435 17.37 9.14 3.89
N ASP A 436 16.66 10.26 3.70
CA ASP A 436 15.83 10.56 2.54
C ASP A 436 14.65 9.57 2.36
N VAL A 437 14.30 8.79 3.39
CA VAL A 437 13.14 7.90 3.32
C VAL A 437 11.86 8.72 3.47
N VAL A 438 10.91 8.53 2.55
CA VAL A 438 9.64 9.27 2.58
C VAL A 438 8.71 8.70 3.64
N ILE A 439 8.41 9.53 4.64
CA ILE A 439 7.52 9.21 5.78
C ILE A 439 6.09 9.72 5.59
N ALA A 440 5.88 10.73 4.73
CA ALA A 440 4.56 11.19 4.31
C ALA A 440 4.62 11.87 2.93
N ALA A 441 3.60 11.73 2.09
CA ALA A 441 3.48 12.49 0.84
C ALA A 441 2.04 12.75 0.45
N ASN A 442 1.85 13.65 -0.52
CA ASN A 442 0.56 13.85 -1.20
C ASN A 442 0.45 13.06 -2.52
N SER A 443 1.36 12.15 -2.81
CA SER A 443 1.25 11.23 -3.96
C SER A 443 1.72 9.82 -3.58
N GLY A 444 1.08 8.81 -4.15
CA GLY A 444 1.41 7.39 -4.02
C GLY A 444 2.78 7.04 -4.58
N SER A 445 3.31 7.88 -5.48
CA SER A 445 4.62 7.67 -6.11
C SER A 445 5.84 7.82 -5.20
N LEU A 446 5.67 8.44 -4.03
CA LEU A 446 6.81 8.81 -3.18
C LEU A 446 6.89 8.00 -1.89
N VAL A 447 5.79 7.47 -1.36
CA VAL A 447 5.80 6.97 0.02
C VAL A 447 6.33 5.54 0.13
N GLY A 448 7.24 5.34 1.08
CA GLY A 448 7.94 4.07 1.32
C GLY A 448 9.18 3.86 0.43
N ASP A 449 9.53 4.83 -0.41
CA ASP A 449 10.73 4.81 -1.24
C ASP A 449 11.81 5.75 -0.67
N ILE A 450 13.05 5.56 -1.10
CA ILE A 450 14.12 6.54 -0.86
C ILE A 450 13.92 7.66 -1.87
N PHE A 451 13.76 8.88 -1.37
CA PHE A 451 13.58 10.06 -2.21
C PHE A 451 14.81 10.26 -3.11
N SER A 452 14.64 10.02 -4.40
CA SER A 452 15.63 10.34 -5.43
C SER A 452 15.39 11.74 -5.96
N SER A 453 16.42 12.58 -5.95
CA SER A 453 16.41 13.97 -6.44
C SER A 453 16.11 14.13 -7.95
N THR A 454 15.74 13.05 -8.64
CA THR A 454 15.22 13.08 -10.01
C THR A 454 13.83 13.70 -10.11
N ALA A 455 13.12 13.85 -8.99
CA ALA A 455 11.93 14.69 -8.90
C ALA A 455 12.35 16.18 -8.88
N GLU A 456 11.66 17.02 -9.66
CA GLU A 456 11.88 18.46 -9.72
C GLU A 456 11.52 19.14 -8.37
N VAL A 457 12.42 19.06 -7.38
CA VAL A 457 12.25 19.74 -6.07
C VAL A 457 12.42 21.24 -6.26
N ALA A 458 11.36 22.00 -5.97
CA ALA A 458 11.41 23.46 -6.01
C ALA A 458 12.07 24.04 -4.75
N ARG A 459 11.77 23.49 -3.57
CA ARG A 459 12.24 24.00 -2.28
C ARG A 459 12.30 22.86 -1.26
N THR A 460 13.32 22.89 -0.40
CA THR A 460 13.46 21.98 0.75
C THR A 460 13.43 22.80 2.02
N ILE A 461 12.65 22.35 3.02
CA ILE A 461 12.42 23.05 4.28
C ILE A 461 12.72 22.09 5.42
N ALA A 462 13.61 22.46 6.34
CA ALA A 462 13.84 21.68 7.55
C ALA A 462 12.65 21.81 8.51
N LEU A 463 12.34 20.74 9.24
CA LEU A 463 11.22 20.68 10.18
C LEU A 463 11.71 20.52 11.63
N PRO A 464 12.42 21.51 12.23
CA PRO A 464 12.86 21.39 13.61
C PRO A 464 11.67 21.23 14.57
N PRO A 465 11.83 20.51 15.70
CA PRO A 465 13.07 19.95 16.23
C PRO A 465 13.45 18.57 15.67
N VAL A 466 12.58 17.93 14.87
CA VAL A 466 12.86 16.62 14.27
C VAL A 466 13.83 16.74 13.09
N PRO A 467 14.65 15.71 12.80
CA PRO A 467 15.60 15.72 11.69
C PRO A 467 14.93 15.46 10.33
N TRP A 468 13.70 15.93 10.14
CA TRP A 468 12.92 15.72 8.92
C TRP A 468 12.99 16.94 8.00
N ARG A 469 12.68 16.71 6.72
CA ARG A 469 12.64 17.75 5.69
C ARG A 469 11.36 17.63 4.88
N LEU A 470 10.72 18.76 4.60
CA LEU A 470 9.65 18.90 3.62
C LEU A 470 10.25 19.26 2.26
N HIS A 471 10.05 18.41 1.26
CA HIS A 471 10.34 18.67 -0.14
C HIS A 471 9.07 19.13 -0.85
N LEU A 472 9.11 20.35 -1.40
CA LEU A 472 8.05 20.90 -2.23
C LEU A 472 8.31 20.55 -3.70
N ALA A 473 7.34 19.92 -4.34
CA ALA A 473 7.39 19.67 -5.78
C ALA A 473 7.30 20.98 -6.58
N GLN A 474 7.92 21.00 -7.75
CA GLN A 474 7.71 22.06 -8.72
C GLN A 474 6.26 22.02 -9.22
N ALA A 475 5.52 23.11 -9.04
CA ALA A 475 4.18 23.24 -9.61
C ALA A 475 4.24 22.99 -11.13
N PRO A 476 3.28 22.24 -11.71
CA PRO A 476 3.28 21.99 -13.14
C PRO A 476 3.33 23.32 -13.89
N ARG A 477 4.31 23.48 -14.80
CA ARG A 477 4.33 24.64 -15.70
C ARG A 477 2.97 24.71 -16.39
N PRO A 478 2.28 25.86 -16.43
CA PRO A 478 1.03 25.97 -17.16
C PRO A 478 1.29 25.49 -18.58
N THR A 479 0.65 24.39 -18.97
CA THR A 479 0.64 23.95 -20.35
C THR A 479 0.02 25.10 -21.13
N ALA A 480 0.79 25.68 -22.05
CA ALA A 480 0.27 26.70 -22.93
C ALA A 480 -0.95 26.10 -23.62
N THR A 481 -2.15 26.56 -23.24
CA THR A 481 -3.39 26.20 -23.89
C THR A 481 -3.17 26.45 -25.38
N PRO A 482 -3.33 25.46 -26.27
CA PRO A 482 -3.19 25.73 -27.69
C PRO A 482 -4.21 26.81 -28.03
N SER A 483 -3.72 27.98 -28.41
CA SER A 483 -4.58 29.10 -28.76
C SER A 483 -5.49 28.60 -29.88
N ARG A 484 -6.80 28.57 -29.62
CA ARG A 484 -7.78 28.43 -30.69
C ARG A 484 -7.60 29.65 -31.58
N SER A 485 -6.84 29.48 -32.65
CA SER A 485 -6.77 30.45 -33.73
C SER A 485 -8.19 30.59 -34.29
N PRO A 486 -8.76 31.80 -34.38
CA PRO A 486 -10.07 31.99 -34.96
C PRO A 486 -9.98 31.66 -36.46
N GLN A 487 -10.62 30.57 -36.87
CA GLN A 487 -10.81 30.29 -38.29
C GLN A 487 -11.60 31.45 -38.90
N ALA A 488 -10.93 32.16 -39.81
CA ALA A 488 -11.53 33.18 -40.65
C ALA A 488 -12.67 32.54 -41.47
N MET A 489 -13.88 33.05 -41.24
CA MET A 489 -15.07 32.79 -42.04
C MET A 489 -14.86 33.41 -43.42
N GLN A 490 -14.34 32.63 -44.38
CA GLN A 490 -14.35 33.02 -45.79
C GLN A 490 -15.76 32.84 -46.33
N THR A 491 -16.47 33.95 -46.43
CA THR A 491 -17.70 34.12 -47.18
C THR A 491 -17.42 33.91 -48.67
N SER A 492 -17.95 32.84 -49.26
CA SER A 492 -18.04 32.67 -50.71
C SER A 492 -19.21 33.50 -51.25
N GLU A 493 -18.97 34.75 -51.61
CA GLU A 493 -19.83 35.47 -52.57
C GLU A 493 -19.25 35.30 -53.98
N GLY A 494 -19.97 34.54 -54.80
CA GLY A 494 -19.55 34.20 -56.16
C GLY A 494 -20.74 33.95 -57.08
N SER A 495 -21.39 35.04 -57.49
CA SER A 495 -22.01 35.26 -58.80
C SER A 495 -23.11 34.30 -59.30
N ALA A 496 -24.37 34.71 -59.16
CA ALA A 496 -25.45 34.37 -60.08
C ALA A 496 -26.46 35.54 -60.20
N ARG A 497 -26.16 36.51 -61.06
CA ARG A 497 -27.14 37.30 -61.84
C ARG A 497 -27.06 36.71 -63.26
N GLY A 498 -28.09 36.32 -64.00
CA GLY A 498 -29.54 36.53 -63.95
C GLY A 498 -30.03 36.84 -65.37
N ARG A 499 -31.25 36.35 -65.71
CA ARG A 499 -32.14 36.61 -66.89
C ARG A 499 -32.17 35.48 -67.94
N ALA A 500 -33.33 34.79 -68.03
CA ALA A 500 -34.46 35.04 -68.97
C ALA A 500 -34.08 34.48 -70.36
N ASP A 501 -34.71 33.42 -70.85
CA ASP A 501 -36.13 33.28 -71.21
C ASP A 501 -36.71 31.86 -71.02
#